data_AF-A0A101VF39-F1
#
_entry.id   AF-A0A101VF39-F1
#
_cell.length_a   1.000
_cell.length_b   1.000
_cell.length_c   1.000
_cell.angle_alpha   90.00
_cell.angle_beta   90.00
_cell.angle_gamma   90.00
#
_symmetry.space_group_name_H-M   'P 1'
#
loop_
_entity.id
_entity.type
_entity.pdbx_description
1 polymer ?
#
loop_
_entity_poly.entity_id
_entity_poly.type
_entity_poly.pdbx_seq_one_letter_code
_entity_poly.pdbx_strand_id
1 'polypeptide(L)'
;MIIESITGEPFHAALTKYIFESLDMRHSYMYHYSEPTEKPQFPTADFFIKETRLNDIKGYAGLDYSGGGVVATTQDLLKFMKALVTYQIVTKDTMPIIVEVNNFPTLAI
;
A
#
# COMPACT_ATOMS: atom_id res chain seq x y z
N MET A 1 -3.15 15.32 -2.68
CA MET A 1 -2.84 14.22 -3.63
C MET A 1 -3.99 14.07 -4.64
N ILE A 2 -3.79 13.54 -5.86
CA ILE A 2 -4.88 13.48 -6.90
C ILE A 2 -6.07 12.65 -6.41
N ILE A 3 -5.81 11.49 -5.81
CA ILE A 3 -6.85 10.61 -5.27
C ILE A 3 -7.70 11.37 -4.24
N GLU A 4 -7.07 12.06 -3.29
CA GLU A 4 -7.78 12.85 -2.27
C GLU A 4 -8.64 13.96 -2.86
N SER A 5 -8.15 14.62 -3.92
CA SER A 5 -8.90 15.66 -4.62
C SER A 5 -10.17 15.13 -5.29
N ILE A 6 -10.15 13.88 -5.74
CA ILE A 6 -11.28 13.26 -6.46
C ILE A 6 -12.23 12.56 -5.48
N THR A 7 -11.71 11.90 -4.46
CA THR A 7 -12.52 11.17 -3.48
C THR A 7 -13.08 12.05 -2.37
N GLY A 8 -12.45 13.20 -2.08
CA GLY A 8 -12.76 14.01 -0.91
C GLY A 8 -12.34 13.37 0.42
N GLU A 9 -11.60 12.26 0.36
CA GLU A 9 -11.13 11.49 1.51
C GLU A 9 -9.60 11.54 1.58
N PRO A 10 -8.97 11.51 2.77
CA PRO A 10 -7.53 11.31 2.87
C PRO A 10 -7.08 10.03 2.17
N PHE A 11 -5.88 10.02 1.60
CA PHE A 11 -5.42 8.88 0.78
C PHE A 11 -5.37 7.56 1.55
N HIS A 12 -4.99 7.56 2.83
CA HIS A 12 -5.07 6.36 3.68
C HIS A 12 -6.50 5.81 3.79
N ALA A 13 -7.50 6.69 3.91
CA ALA A 13 -8.90 6.29 4.01
C ALA A 13 -9.41 5.72 2.67
N ALA A 14 -9.01 6.33 1.56
CA ALA A 14 -9.30 5.80 0.23
C ALA A 14 -8.67 4.40 0.02
N LEU A 15 -7.42 4.20 0.42
CA LEU A 15 -6.78 2.88 0.37
C LEU A 15 -7.53 1.83 1.22
N THR A 16 -7.89 2.18 2.45
CA THR A 16 -8.67 1.30 3.32
C THR A 16 -9.96 0.86 2.65
N LYS A 17 -10.75 1.81 2.17
CA LYS A 17 -12.07 1.57 1.57
C LYS A 17 -11.98 0.78 0.26
N TYR A 18 -11.18 1.25 -0.69
CA TYR A 18 -11.18 0.73 -2.05
C TYR A 18 -10.29 -0.49 -2.25
N ILE A 19 -9.32 -0.73 -1.37
CA ILE A 19 -8.38 -1.86 -1.49
C ILE A 19 -8.47 -2.77 -0.26
N PHE A 20 -8.17 -2.27 0.95
CA PHE A 20 -7.96 -3.16 2.09
C PHE A 20 -9.25 -3.87 2.53
N GLU A 21 -10.33 -3.13 2.76
CA GLU A 21 -11.63 -3.71 3.13
C GLU A 21 -12.21 -4.53 1.98
N SER A 22 -12.08 -4.03 0.74
CA SER A 22 -12.59 -4.70 -0.46
C SER A 22 -11.94 -6.05 -0.74
N LEU A 23 -10.69 -6.25 -0.32
CA LEU A 23 -9.93 -7.49 -0.50
C LEU A 23 -9.71 -8.27 0.80
N ASP A 24 -10.41 -7.90 1.88
CA ASP A 24 -10.29 -8.51 3.20
C ASP A 24 -8.84 -8.50 3.76
N MET A 25 -8.08 -7.45 3.48
CA MET A 25 -6.69 -7.25 3.93
C MET A 25 -6.64 -6.64 5.35
N ARG A 26 -7.14 -7.39 6.35
CA ARG A 26 -7.45 -6.86 7.69
C ARG A 26 -6.25 -6.40 8.52
N HIS A 27 -5.04 -6.81 8.16
CA HIS A 27 -3.80 -6.43 8.86
C HIS A 27 -2.97 -5.43 8.05
N SER A 28 -3.51 -4.91 6.95
CA SER A 28 -2.89 -3.87 6.13
C SER A 28 -3.33 -2.49 6.56
N TYR A 29 -2.39 -1.55 6.55
CA TYR A 29 -2.62 -0.17 6.94
C TYR A 29 -1.53 0.74 6.36
N MET A 30 -1.78 2.04 6.43
CA MET A 30 -0.82 3.07 6.05
C MET A 30 -0.01 3.53 7.26
N TYR A 31 1.31 3.40 7.17
CA TYR A 31 2.26 3.64 8.26
C TYR A 31 2.12 5.06 8.83
N HIS A 32 1.90 5.20 10.15
CA HIS A 32 1.65 6.46 10.87
C HIS A 32 0.38 7.24 10.48
N TYR A 33 -0.42 6.78 9.52
CA TYR A 33 -1.64 7.46 9.06
C TYR A 33 -2.95 6.72 9.37
N SER A 34 -2.88 5.41 9.60
CA SER A 34 -4.05 4.57 9.90
C SER A 34 -3.64 3.35 10.71
N GLU A 35 -4.63 2.67 11.27
CA GLU A 35 -4.46 1.41 11.99
C GLU A 35 -5.11 0.27 11.19
N PRO A 36 -4.60 -0.96 11.29
CA PRO A 36 -5.23 -2.11 10.67
C PRO A 36 -6.59 -2.40 11.31
N THR A 37 -7.52 -2.94 10.53
CA THR A 37 -8.85 -3.34 11.03
C THR A 37 -8.75 -4.41 12.11
N GLU A 38 -7.80 -5.34 11.99
CA GLU A 38 -7.47 -6.34 12.99
C GLU A 38 -6.03 -6.19 13.47
N LYS A 39 -5.83 -6.26 14.79
CA LYS A 39 -4.52 -6.13 15.39
C LYS A 39 -3.63 -7.33 14.98
N PRO A 40 -2.46 -7.09 14.38
CA PRO A 40 -1.56 -8.19 14.00
C PRO A 40 -1.02 -8.92 15.23
N GLN A 41 -0.80 -10.23 15.07
CA GLN A 41 -0.23 -11.08 16.12
C GLN A 41 1.19 -10.66 16.51
N PHE A 42 1.96 -10.15 15.55
CA PHE A 42 3.34 -9.73 15.71
C PHE A 42 3.46 -8.22 15.48
N PRO A 43 4.43 -7.55 16.11
CA PRO A 43 4.70 -6.15 15.82
C PRO A 43 5.15 -5.96 14.37
N THR A 44 4.99 -4.74 13.85
CA THR A 44 5.59 -4.33 12.58
C THR A 44 7.08 -4.62 12.58
N ALA A 45 7.60 -5.14 11.46
CA ALA A 45 9.02 -5.38 11.30
C ALA A 45 9.82 -4.07 11.44
N ASP A 46 10.99 -4.17 12.05
CA ASP A 46 11.90 -3.03 12.13
C ASP A 46 12.51 -2.74 10.76
N PHE A 47 12.64 -1.46 10.45
CA PHE A 47 13.24 -0.95 9.23
C PHE A 47 14.48 -0.12 9.58
N PHE A 48 15.62 -0.47 9.00
CA PHE A 48 16.90 0.14 9.30
C PHE A 48 17.59 0.71 8.05
N ILE A 49 18.23 1.86 8.21
CA ILE A 49 19.27 2.35 7.30
C ILE A 49 20.56 2.40 8.11
N LYS A 50 21.51 1.53 7.75
CA LYS A 50 22.71 1.25 8.58
C LYS A 50 22.27 0.80 9.98
N GLU A 51 22.66 1.53 11.02
CA GLU A 51 22.33 1.21 12.41
C GLU A 51 21.15 2.03 12.95
N THR A 52 20.56 2.91 12.14
CA THR A 52 19.42 3.73 12.55
C THR A 52 18.13 2.96 12.30
N ARG A 53 17.30 2.77 13.34
CA ARG A 53 15.92 2.29 13.22
C ARG A 53 15.01 3.45 12.81
N LEU A 54 14.33 3.34 11.67
CA LEU A 54 13.52 4.43 11.11
C LEU A 54 12.07 4.42 11.57
N ASN A 55 11.60 3.33 12.18
CA ASN A 55 10.19 3.15 12.56
C ASN A 55 9.61 4.32 13.38
N ASP A 56 10.42 4.92 14.26
CA ASP A 56 9.97 5.95 15.19
C ASP A 56 10.16 7.38 14.64
N ILE A 57 10.74 7.53 13.44
CA ILE A 57 10.98 8.83 12.81
C ILE A 57 9.69 9.31 12.13
N LYS A 58 8.92 10.16 12.83
CA LYS A 58 7.63 10.70 12.35
C LYS A 58 7.66 11.29 10.93
N GLY A 59 8.78 11.91 10.54
CA GLY A 59 8.93 12.53 9.22
C GLY A 59 9.01 11.53 8.06
N TYR A 60 9.40 10.28 8.32
CA TYR A 60 9.63 9.29 7.26
C TYR A 60 8.33 8.91 6.54
N ALA A 61 7.27 8.63 7.29
CA ALA A 61 5.98 8.25 6.72
C ALA A 61 5.42 9.34 5.77
N GLY A 62 5.71 10.62 6.04
CA GLY A 62 5.30 11.72 5.19
C GLY A 62 6.10 11.86 3.89
N LEU A 63 7.35 11.39 3.86
CA LEU A 63 8.17 11.41 2.64
C LEU A 63 7.66 10.40 1.60
N ASP A 64 7.11 9.28 2.08
CA ASP A 64 6.76 8.14 1.24
C ASP A 64 5.25 7.81 1.29
N TYR A 65 4.42 8.82 1.57
CA TYR A 65 2.98 8.67 1.73
C TYR A 65 2.37 7.89 0.56
N SER A 66 2.38 8.39 -0.68
CA SER A 66 1.87 7.65 -1.83
C SER A 66 2.91 6.77 -2.54
N GLY A 67 4.17 6.76 -2.09
CA GLY A 67 5.26 6.04 -2.78
C GLY A 67 5.56 4.64 -2.23
N GLY A 68 5.24 4.38 -0.94
CA GLY A 68 5.60 3.11 -0.31
C GLY A 68 5.13 2.94 1.15
N GLY A 69 4.34 3.86 1.69
CA GLY A 69 3.93 3.87 3.10
C GLY A 69 2.93 2.78 3.55
N VAL A 70 2.69 1.72 2.76
CA VAL A 70 1.80 0.61 3.15
C VAL A 70 2.56 -0.45 3.93
N VAL A 71 2.05 -0.80 5.11
CA VAL A 71 2.46 -1.99 5.85
C VAL A 71 1.44 -3.09 5.64
N ALA A 72 1.91 -4.29 5.30
CA ALA A 72 1.06 -5.45 5.08
C ALA A 72 1.75 -6.74 5.55
N THR A 73 0.94 -7.69 6.02
CA THR A 73 1.39 -9.07 6.18
C THR A 73 1.58 -9.71 4.81
N THR A 74 2.39 -10.78 4.74
CA THR A 74 2.55 -11.56 3.50
C THR A 74 1.21 -12.12 3.02
N GLN A 75 0.33 -12.51 3.95
CA GLN A 75 -0.99 -13.04 3.66
C GLN A 75 -1.88 -12.00 2.97
N ASP A 76 -1.92 -10.77 3.48
CA ASP A 76 -2.72 -9.70 2.89
C ASP A 76 -2.13 -9.20 1.56
N LEU A 77 -0.80 -9.10 1.46
CA LEU A 77 -0.16 -8.80 0.18
C LEU A 77 -0.47 -9.88 -0.87
N LEU A 78 -0.51 -11.15 -0.48
CA LEU A 78 -0.88 -12.24 -1.39
C LEU A 78 -2.34 -12.12 -1.85
N LYS A 79 -3.27 -11.66 -1.00
CA LYS A 79 -4.66 -11.38 -1.41
C LYS A 79 -4.69 -10.32 -2.50
N PHE A 80 -3.98 -9.21 -2.31
CA PHE A 80 -3.84 -8.16 -3.32
C PHE A 80 -3.29 -8.69 -4.64
N MET A 81 -2.16 -9.41 -4.60
CA MET A 81 -1.53 -9.95 -5.80
C MET A 81 -2.44 -10.93 -6.54
N LYS A 82 -3.18 -11.79 -5.83
CA LYS A 82 -4.18 -12.69 -6.41
C LYS A 82 -5.31 -11.90 -7.07
N ALA A 83 -5.90 -10.95 -6.36
CA ALA A 83 -6.98 -10.12 -6.87
C ALA A 83 -6.59 -9.36 -8.15
N LEU A 84 -5.33 -8.91 -8.23
CA LEU A 84 -4.79 -8.29 -9.43
C LEU A 84 -4.74 -9.28 -10.60
N VAL A 85 -4.04 -10.42 -10.45
CA VAL A 85 -3.82 -11.37 -11.56
C VAL A 85 -5.08 -12.15 -11.96
N THR A 86 -6.08 -12.22 -11.08
CA THR A 86 -7.39 -12.83 -11.40
C THR A 86 -8.42 -11.82 -11.87
N TYR A 87 -8.03 -10.57 -12.16
CA TYR A 87 -8.90 -9.52 -12.71
C TYR A 87 -10.07 -9.12 -11.79
N GLN A 88 -9.89 -9.20 -10.47
CA GLN A 88 -10.90 -8.78 -9.50
C GLN A 88 -10.91 -7.26 -9.30
N ILE A 89 -9.73 -6.63 -9.38
CA ILE A 89 -9.57 -5.17 -9.20
C ILE A 89 -9.28 -4.41 -10.50
N VAL A 90 -9.04 -5.13 -11.60
CA VAL A 90 -8.79 -4.60 -12.95
C VAL A 90 -9.45 -5.51 -13.97
N THR A 91 -9.85 -5.01 -15.13
CA THR A 91 -10.42 -5.87 -16.17
C THR A 91 -9.33 -6.52 -17.01
N LYS A 92 -9.65 -7.64 -17.67
CA LYS A 92 -8.76 -8.30 -18.63
C LYS A 92 -8.27 -7.35 -19.72
N ASP A 93 -9.13 -6.46 -20.17
CA ASP A 93 -8.83 -5.50 -21.26
C ASP A 93 -7.88 -4.39 -20.78
N THR A 94 -7.93 -4.01 -19.51
CA THR A 94 -7.02 -3.01 -18.93
C THR A 94 -5.69 -3.59 -18.43
N MET A 95 -5.60 -4.91 -18.20
CA MET A 95 -4.38 -5.54 -17.67
C MET A 95 -3.14 -5.32 -18.55
N PRO A 96 -3.20 -5.43 -19.90
CA PRO A 96 -2.04 -5.17 -20.75
C PRO A 96 -1.46 -3.76 -20.56
N ILE A 97 -2.32 -2.75 -20.36
CA ILE A 97 -1.90 -1.36 -20.14
C ILE A 97 -1.12 -1.25 -18.82
N ILE A 98 -1.60 -1.90 -17.76
CA ILE A 98 -0.93 -1.91 -16.45
C ILE A 98 0.45 -2.58 -16.54
N VAL A 99 0.56 -3.69 -17.26
CA VAL A 99 1.84 -4.39 -17.46
C VAL A 99 2.81 -3.56 -18.31
N GLU A 100 2.32 -2.89 -19.35
CA GLU A 100 3.13 -2.04 -20.23
C GLU A 100 3.70 -0.81 -19.51
N VAL A 101 2.91 -0.18 -18.63
CA VAL A 101 3.38 0.94 -17.78
C VAL A 101 4.51 0.50 -16.84
N ASN A 102 4.63 -0.79 -16.50
CA ASN A 102 5.76 -1.28 -15.70
C ASN A 102 7.05 -1.50 -16.50
N ASN A 103 7.02 -1.37 -17.84
CA ASN A 103 8.20 -1.46 -18.71
C ASN A 103 8.82 -0.09 -19.05
N PHE A 104 8.35 1.01 -18.46
CA PHE A 104 9.11 2.26 -18.52
C PHE A 104 10.45 2.06 -17.80
N PRO A 105 11.58 2.54 -18.37
CA PRO A 105 12.86 2.43 -17.70
C PRO A 105 12.74 3.14 -16.35
N THR A 106 12.85 2.37 -15.26
CA THR A 106 13.09 2.94 -13.95
C THR A 106 14.33 3.82 -14.08
N LEU A 107 14.14 5.14 -14.10
CA LEU A 107 15.19 6.07 -13.74
C LEU A 107 15.54 5.70 -12.30
N ALA A 108 16.62 4.95 -12.15
CA ALA A 108 17.31 4.82 -10.88
C ALA A 108 17.69 6.24 -10.47
N ILE A 109 16.91 6.80 -9.55
CA ILE A 109 17.24 8.03 -8.83
C ILE A 109 18.18 7.65 -7.69
#